data_AF-A0A4Y8BT66-F1
#
_entry.id   AF-A0A4Y8BT66-F1
#
_cell.length_a   1.000
_cell.length_b   1.000
_cell.length_c   1.000
_cell.angle_alpha   90.00
_cell.angle_beta   90.00
_cell.angle_gamma   90.00
#
_symmetry.space_group_name_H-M   'P 1'
#
loop_
_entity.id
_entity.type
_entity.pdbx_description
1 polymer ?
#
loop_
_entity_poly.entity_id
_entity_poly.type
_entity_poly.pdbx_seq_one_letter_code
_entity_poly.pdbx_strand_id
1 'polypeptide(L)' 'PFYDIGYSWYENDSYTNYMDAYGLQLLYNKTGNFYVKLDLARALKKYKLDDDYSSKAYVSFGKYF' A
#
# COMPACT_ATOMS: atom_id res chain seq x y z
N PRO A 1 -2.25 10.45 -6.36
CA PRO A 1 -2.51 10.20 -4.91
C PRO A 1 -3.43 8.99 -4.78
N PHE A 2 -3.32 8.24 -3.69
CA PHE A 2 -4.18 7.09 -3.41
C PHE A 2 -4.47 6.96 -1.90
N TYR A 3 -5.55 6.26 -1.59
CA TYR A 3 -5.94 5.91 -0.24
C TYR A 3 -6.33 4.43 -0.22
N ASP A 4 -5.68 3.66 0.64
CA ASP A 4 -5.85 2.21 0.75
C ASP A 4 -6.44 1.85 2.10
N ILE A 5 -7.36 0.89 2.10
CA ILE A 5 -8.00 0.35 3.30
C ILE A 5 -7.86 -1.17 3.27
N GLY A 6 -7.43 -1.74 4.39
CA GLY A 6 -7.31 -3.18 4.59
C GLY A 6 -8.16 -3.63 5.77
N TYR A 7 -8.82 -4.76 5.60
CA TYR A 7 -9.59 -5.44 6.62
C TYR A 7 -9.15 -6.89 6.70
N SER A 8 -8.88 -7.36 7.91
CA SER A 8 -8.56 -8.76 8.16
C SER A 8 -9.30 -9.22 9.40
N TRP A 9 -9.90 -10.40 9.31
CA TRP A 9 -10.57 -11.08 10.42
C TRP A 9 -10.18 -12.55 10.45
N TYR A 10 -10.26 -13.15 11.62
CA TYR A 10 -10.08 -14.58 11.82
C TYR A 10 -11.41 -15.19 12.22
N GLU A 11 -11.84 -16.28 11.59
CA GLU A 11 -13.17 -16.84 11.85
C GLU A 11 -13.30 -17.45 13.25
N ASN A 12 -12.20 -18.00 13.78
CA ASN A 12 -12.16 -18.66 15.09
C ASN A 12 -11.78 -17.73 16.25
N ASP A 13 -11.59 -16.43 16.00
CA ASP A 13 -11.26 -15.46 17.04
C ASP A 13 -11.99 -14.15 16.77
N SER A 14 -12.54 -13.50 17.81
CA SER A 14 -13.31 -12.26 17.64
C SER A 14 -12.43 -11.05 17.27
N TYR A 15 -11.14 -11.27 17.01
CA TYR A 15 -10.20 -10.23 16.65
C TYR A 15 -10.37 -9.76 15.23
N THR A 16 -10.74 -8.49 15.15
CA THR A 16 -10.99 -7.78 13.90
C THR A 16 -9.97 -6.66 13.77
N ASN A 17 -9.21 -6.65 12.68
CA ASN A 17 -8.16 -5.66 12.44
C ASN A 17 -8.45 -4.82 11.19
N TYR A 18 -8.48 -3.51 11.37
CA TYR A 18 -8.63 -2.52 10.32
C TYR A 18 -7.33 -1.72 10.18
N MET A 19 -6.87 -1.51 8.95
CA MET A 19 -5.75 -0.63 8.63
C MET A 19 -6.11 0.29 7.48
N ASP A 20 -5.58 1.50 7.53
CA ASP A 20 -5.69 2.48 6.47
C ASP A 20 -4.37 3.18 6.20
N ALA A 21 -4.16 3.56 4.94
CA ALA A 21 -2.95 4.20 4.48
C ALA A 21 -3.25 5.24 3.41
N TYR A 22 -2.49 6.33 3.43
CA TYR A 22 -2.51 7.34 2.38
C TYR A 22 -1.18 7.32 1.64
N GLY A 23 -1.21 7.53 0.32
CA GLY A 23 0.00 7.46 -0.47
C GLY A 23 0.01 8.31 -1.75
N LEU A 24 1.21 8.38 -2.32
CA LEU A 24 1.50 9.03 -3.59
C LEU A 24 2.12 8.01 -4.54
N GLN A 25 1.59 7.97 -5.75
CA GLN A 25 2.07 7.13 -6.83
C GLN A 25 2.65 8.01 -7.94
N LEU A 26 3.84 7.66 -8.42
CA LEU A 26 4.43 8.17 -9.65
C LEU A 26 4.51 7.03 -10.66
N LEU A 27 4.03 7.29 -11.88
CA LEU A 27 4.05 6.33 -12.98
C LEU A 27 4.82 6.93 -14.15
N TYR A 28 5.83 6.21 -14.61
CA TYR A 28 6.58 6.53 -15.82
C TYR A 28 6.31 5.47 -16.89
N ASN A 29 5.69 5.90 -17.99
CA ASN A 29 5.40 5.05 -19.14
C ASN A 29 6.47 5.27 -20.22
N LYS A 30 7.23 4.22 -20.53
CA LYS A 30 8.21 4.21 -21.60
C LYS A 30 7.58 3.68 -22.89
N THR A 31 7.95 4.29 -24.01
CA THR A 31 7.58 3.82 -25.36
C THR A 31 7.95 2.34 -25.53
N GLY A 32 7.00 1.52 -25.99
CA GLY A 32 7.16 0.06 -26.08
C GLY A 32 6.45 -0.73 -24.98
N ASN A 33 5.36 -0.18 -24.43
CA ASN A 33 4.49 -0.83 -23.43
C ASN A 33 5.20 -1.17 -22.11
N PHE A 34 6.28 -0.49 -21.74
CA PHE A 34 6.95 -0.73 -20.46
C PHE A 34 6.64 0.38 -19.47
N TYR A 35 6.42 0.04 -18.21
CA TYR A 35 6.19 1.02 -17.15
C TYR A 35 7.13 0.81 -15.97
N VAL A 36 7.41 1.92 -15.30
CA VAL A 36 8.01 1.96 -13.96
C VAL A 36 7.05 2.72 -13.06
N LYS A 37 6.74 2.16 -11.90
CA LYS A 37 5.81 2.75 -10.93
C LYS A 37 6.47 2.78 -9.56
N LEU A 38 6.40 3.93 -8.90
CA LEU A 38 6.88 4.18 -7.55
C LEU A 38 5.69 4.57 -6.68
N ASP A 39 5.42 3.79 -5.63
CA ASP A 39 4.36 4.05 -4.66
C ASP A 39 4.99 4.36 -3.29
N LEU A 40 4.65 5.51 -2.72
CA LEU A 40 5.01 5.91 -1.36
C LEU A 40 3.75 5.92 -0.51
N ALA A 41 3.68 5.08 0.52
CA ALA A 41 2.51 4.93 1.38
C ALA A 41 2.88 5.16 2.85
N ARG A 42 1.96 5.76 3.61
CA ARG A 42 2.05 5.90 5.06
C ARG A 42 0.77 5.43 5.71
N ALA A 43 0.89 4.54 6.69
CA ALA A 43 -0.23 4.12 7.53
C ALA A 43 -0.77 5.31 8.34
N LEU A 44 -2.09 5.49 8.36
CA LEU A 44 -2.74 6.55 9.14
C LEU A 44 -3.07 6.10 10.56
N LYS A 45 -3.34 4.81 10.76
CA LYS A 45 -3.43 4.20 12.09
C LYS A 45 -2.20 3.38 12.42
N LYS A 46 -1.74 3.50 13.67
CA LYS A 46 -0.79 2.56 14.25
C LYS A 46 -1.47 1.21 14.43
N TYR A 47 -0.80 0.14 14.04
CA TYR A 47 -1.25 -1.20 14.42
C TYR A 47 -1.08 -1.35 15.93
N LYS A 48 -2.02 -1.99 16.63
CA LYS A 48 -1.97 -2.08 18.11
C LYS A 48 -0.69 -2.70 18.68
N LEU A 49 0.08 -3.42 17.86
CA LEU A 49 1.33 -4.09 18.21
C LEU A 49 2.58 -3.38 17.69
N ASP A 50 2.45 -2.37 16.83
CA ASP A 50 3.57 -1.60 16.29
C ASP A 50 3.52 -0.16 16.84
N ASP A 51 4.61 0.26 17.47
CA ASP A 51 4.70 1.57 18.14
C ASP A 51 4.80 2.75 17.13
N ASP A 52 5.02 2.48 15.85
CA ASP A 52 5.33 3.48 14.82
C ASP A 52 4.37 3.51 13.62
N TYR A 53 4.23 4.70 13.02
CA TYR A 53 3.53 4.88 11.75
C TYR A 53 4.37 4.29 10.62
N SER A 54 4.04 3.08 10.19
CA SER A 54 4.74 2.40 9.09
C SER A 54 4.64 3.20 7.80
N SER A 55 5.80 3.58 7.25
CA SER A 55 5.93 4.20 5.93
C SER A 55 6.63 3.21 5.00
N LYS A 56 6.10 3.02 3.80
CA LYS A 56 6.60 2.03 2.83
C LYS A 56 6.80 2.67 1.46
N ALA A 57 7.84 2.24 0.79
CA ALA A 57 8.14 2.60 -0.58
C ALA A 57 8.19 1.34 -1.44
N TYR A 58 7.47 1.34 -2.55
CA TYR A 58 7.39 0.22 -3.48
C TYR A 58 7.80 0.68 -4.87
N VAL A 59 8.69 -0.09 -5.51
CA VAL A 59 9.07 0.11 -6.90
C VAL A 59 8.61 -1.12 -7.68
N SER A 60 7.89 -0.89 -8.77
CA SER A 60 7.47 -1.95 -9.68
C SER A 60 7.76 -1.56 -11.12
N PHE A 61 8.04 -2.58 -11.94
CA PHE A 61 8.31 -2.42 -13.36
C PHE A 61 7.62 -3.56 -14.09
N GLY A 62 7.11 -3.29 -15.28
CA GLY A 62 6.32 -4.27 -16.01
C GLY A 62 6.06 -3.88 -17.46
N LYS A 63 5.53 -4.84 -18.21
CA LYS A 63 5.05 -4.63 -19.58
C LYS A 63 3.52 -4.64 -19.58
N TYR A 64 2.89 -3.64 -20.18
CA TYR A 64 1.45 -3.65 -20.47
C TYR A 64 1.14 -4.78 -21.45
N PHE A 65 0.14 -5.60 -21.10
CA PHE A 65 -0.40 -6.69 -21.92
C PHE A 65 -1.24 -6.14 -23.08
#